data_AF-A0A9X3WN70-F1
#
_entry.id   AF-A0A9X3WN70-F1
#
_cell.length_a   1.000
_cell.length_b   1.000
_cell.length_c   1.000
_cell.angle_alpha   90.00
_cell.angle_beta   90.00
_cell.angle_gamma   90.00
#
_symmetry.space_group_name_H-M   'P 1'
#
loop_
_entity.id
_entity.type
_entity.pdbx_description
1 polymer ?
#
loop_
_entity_poly.entity_id
_entity_poly.type
_entity_poly.pdbx_seq_one_letter_code
_entity_poly.pdbx_strand_id
1 'polypeptide(L)'
;MDVVEIILLIALWVIPISFIIFNYRKLDDEEKEALKIELKDPLFYLVEGCRYLGMLILFTGTGTSIPLLIHIGIGMMATSWITAAIMMWKVSQKRSVLLNNFAYGYFGLFLYSNSKEGRNVI
;
A
#
# COMPACT_ATOMS: atom_id res chain seq x y z
N MET A 1 -18.98 16.09 1.23
CA MET A 1 -17.63 16.44 0.76
C MET A 1 -17.66 17.83 0.17
N ASP A 2 -16.71 18.67 0.56
CA ASP A 2 -16.53 20.00 -0.04
C ASP A 2 -15.66 19.90 -1.31
N VAL A 3 -15.66 20.95 -2.14
CA VAL A 3 -14.87 21.06 -3.38
C VAL A 3 -13.38 20.85 -3.10
N VAL A 4 -12.89 21.35 -1.96
CA VAL A 4 -11.49 21.16 -1.55
C VAL A 4 -11.17 19.67 -1.33
N GLU A 5 -12.04 18.92 -0.67
CA GLU A 5 -11.86 17.48 -0.43
C GLU A 5 -11.88 16.68 -1.74
N ILE A 6 -12.74 17.07 -2.68
CA ILE A 6 -12.78 16.47 -4.03
C ILE A 6 -11.46 16.70 -4.76
N ILE A 7 -10.92 17.93 -4.73
CA ILE A 7 -9.65 18.27 -5.36
C ILE A 7 -8.50 17.45 -4.74
N LEU A 8 -8.47 17.35 -3.41
CA LEU A 8 -7.46 16.55 -2.70
C LEU A 8 -7.56 15.07 -3.06
N LEU A 9 -8.77 14.53 -3.19
CA LEU A 9 -8.98 13.13 -3.57
C LEU A 9 -8.55 12.86 -5.02
N ILE A 10 -8.79 13.79 -5.94
CA ILE A 10 -8.25 13.69 -7.31
C ILE A 10 -6.72 13.76 -7.28
N ALA A 11 -6.15 14.71 -6.54
CA ALA A 11 -4.70 14.87 -6.43
C ALA A 11 -4.02 13.62 -5.84
N LEU A 12 -4.65 12.97 -4.85
CA LEU A 12 -4.19 11.73 -4.24
C LEU A 12 -3.92 10.63 -5.26
N TRP A 13 -4.71 10.54 -6.34
CA TRP A 13 -4.52 9.56 -7.41
C TRP A 13 -3.63 10.09 -8.53
N VAL A 14 -3.87 11.32 -8.99
CA VAL A 14 -3.19 11.90 -10.17
C VAL A 14 -1.69 12.07 -9.91
N ILE A 15 -1.29 12.52 -8.72
CA ILE A 15 0.11 12.77 -8.38
C ILE A 15 0.95 11.48 -8.48
N PRO A 16 0.63 10.39 -7.77
CA PRO A 16 1.40 9.16 -7.84
C PRO A 16 1.41 8.54 -9.24
N ILE A 17 0.29 8.56 -9.97
CA ILE A 17 0.25 8.05 -11.36
C ILE A 17 1.20 8.86 -12.25
N SER A 18 1.15 10.19 -12.14
CA SER A 18 2.02 11.09 -12.90
C SER A 18 3.49 10.87 -12.55
N PHE A 19 3.79 10.65 -11.27
CA PHE A 19 5.14 10.36 -10.80
C PHE A 19 5.67 9.04 -11.37
N ILE A 20 4.86 7.98 -11.39
CA ILE A 20 5.23 6.68 -11.99
C ILE A 20 5.53 6.85 -13.48
N ILE A 21 4.64 7.50 -14.23
CA ILE A 21 4.83 7.74 -15.67
C ILE A 21 6.10 8.57 -15.93
N PHE A 22 6.32 9.61 -15.13
CA PHE A 22 7.48 10.48 -15.28
C PHE A 22 8.79 9.76 -15.02
N ASN A 23 8.88 8.97 -13.94
CA ASN A 23 10.07 8.19 -13.64
C ASN A 23 10.29 7.09 -14.68
N TYR A 24 9.23 6.39 -15.12
CA TYR A 24 9.34 5.39 -16.17
C TYR A 24 9.93 5.95 -17.47
N ARG A 25 9.54 7.17 -17.85
CA ARG A 25 10.06 7.84 -19.06
C ARG A 25 11.53 8.24 -18.95
N LYS A 26 12.07 8.36 -17.73
CA LYS A 26 13.47 8.71 -17.48
C LYS A 26 14.41 7.51 -17.49
N LEU A 27 13.88 6.30 -17.33
CA LEU A 27 14.67 5.07 -17.34
C LEU A 27 15.29 4.86 -18.72
N ASP A 28 16.51 4.33 -18.74
CA ASP A 28 17.12 3.86 -19.98
C ASP A 28 16.43 2.59 -20.51
N ASP A 29 16.84 2.09 -21.67
CA ASP A 29 16.16 0.94 -22.29
C ASP A 29 16.46 -0.38 -21.57
N GLU A 30 17.60 -0.51 -20.90
CA GLU A 30 17.95 -1.70 -20.12
C GLU A 30 17.14 -1.76 -18.81
N GLU A 31 17.05 -0.64 -18.09
CA GLU A 31 16.21 -0.45 -16.91
C GLU A 31 14.73 -0.67 -17.22
N LYS A 32 14.24 -0.17 -18.38
CA LYS A 32 12.86 -0.42 -18.81
C LYS A 32 12.60 -1.91 -19.05
N GLU A 33 13.53 -2.64 -19.66
CA GLU A 33 13.38 -4.09 -19.88
C GLU A 33 13.43 -4.86 -18.56
N ALA A 34 14.32 -4.50 -17.63
CA ALA A 34 14.35 -5.07 -16.29
C ALA A 34 13.01 -4.85 -15.56
N LEU A 35 12.47 -3.64 -15.60
CA LEU A 35 11.17 -3.33 -15.01
C LEU A 35 10.02 -4.11 -15.68
N LYS A 36 10.05 -4.30 -17.01
CA LYS A 36 9.05 -5.13 -17.70
C LYS A 36 9.12 -6.60 -17.28
N ILE A 37 10.30 -7.11 -16.95
CA ILE A 37 10.47 -8.46 -16.42
C ILE A 37 9.89 -8.54 -15.00
N GLU A 38 10.20 -7.57 -14.14
CA GLU A 38 9.63 -7.51 -12.78
C GLU A 38 8.11 -7.37 -12.80
N LEU A 39 7.55 -6.55 -13.70
CA LEU A 39 6.11 -6.41 -13.87
C LEU A 39 5.42 -7.69 -14.35
N LYS A 40 6.16 -8.66 -14.91
CA LYS A 40 5.58 -9.98 -15.24
C LYS A 40 5.56 -10.92 -14.04
N ASP A 41 6.28 -10.61 -12.96
CA ASP A 41 6.28 -11.40 -11.75
C ASP A 41 4.99 -11.13 -10.95
N PRO A 42 4.12 -12.14 -10.73
CA PRO A 42 2.93 -11.98 -9.89
C PRO A 42 3.26 -11.51 -8.47
N LEU A 43 4.44 -11.87 -7.95
CA LEU A 43 4.90 -11.48 -6.64
C LEU A 43 5.20 -9.99 -6.53
N PHE A 44 5.60 -9.34 -7.62
CA PHE A 44 5.80 -7.89 -7.68
C PHE A 44 4.50 -7.16 -7.35
N TYR A 45 3.37 -7.60 -7.90
CA TYR A 45 2.06 -7.00 -7.61
C TYR A 45 1.60 -7.25 -6.17
N LEU A 46 1.91 -8.41 -5.59
CA LEU A 46 1.59 -8.69 -4.20
C LEU A 46 2.42 -7.83 -3.24
N VAL A 47 3.69 -7.57 -3.55
CA VAL A 47 4.56 -6.78 -2.68
C VAL A 47 4.39 -5.29 -2.93
N GLU A 48 4.65 -4.81 -4.14
CA GLU A 48 4.63 -3.37 -4.42
C GLU A 48 3.23 -2.90 -4.82
N GLY A 49 2.53 -3.66 -5.66
CA GLY A 49 1.17 -3.31 -6.09
C GLY A 49 0.20 -3.16 -4.92
N CYS A 50 0.07 -4.18 -4.07
CA CYS A 50 -0.80 -4.14 -2.89
C CYS A 50 -0.38 -3.06 -1.89
N ARG A 51 0.92 -2.73 -1.79
CA ARG A 51 1.40 -1.66 -0.90
C ARG A 51 0.92 -0.29 -1.37
N TYR A 52 1.21 0.04 -2.62
CA TYR A 52 0.91 1.37 -3.17
C TYR A 52 -0.60 1.55 -3.40
N LEU A 53 -1.27 0.55 -3.98
CA LEU A 53 -2.72 0.60 -4.16
C LEU A 53 -3.46 0.55 -2.82
N GLY A 54 -3.00 -0.28 -1.87
CA GLY A 54 -3.57 -0.35 -0.54
C GLY A 54 -3.50 0.99 0.19
N MET A 55 -2.36 1.69 0.08
CA MET A 55 -2.19 3.02 0.65
C MET A 55 -3.13 4.06 0.01
N LEU A 56 -3.27 4.05 -1.32
CA LEU A 56 -4.21 4.95 -2.02
C LEU A 56 -5.66 4.70 -1.63
N ILE A 57 -6.06 3.42 -1.56
CA ILE A 57 -7.41 3.01 -1.17
C ILE A 57 -7.70 3.37 0.29
N LEU A 58 -6.72 3.18 1.18
CA LEU A 58 -6.82 3.58 2.59
C LEU A 58 -7.09 5.08 2.71
N PHE A 59 -6.25 5.92 2.08
CA PHE A 59 -6.44 7.36 2.13
C PHE A 59 -7.73 7.83 1.46
N THR A 60 -8.15 7.16 0.38
CA THR A 60 -9.45 7.40 -0.24
C THR A 60 -10.57 7.10 0.76
N GLY A 61 -10.54 5.94 1.42
CA GLY A 61 -11.52 5.56 2.43
C GLY A 61 -11.56 6.47 3.64
N THR A 62 -10.40 6.94 4.11
CA THR A 62 -10.32 7.95 5.18
C THR A 62 -10.90 9.29 4.73
N GLY A 63 -10.55 9.77 3.53
CA GLY A 63 -11.05 11.03 2.99
C GLY A 63 -12.55 11.02 2.72
N THR A 64 -13.12 9.88 2.29
CA THR A 64 -14.56 9.74 2.06
C THR A 64 -15.32 9.22 3.28
N SER A 65 -14.62 8.91 4.37
CA SER A 65 -15.20 8.25 5.57
C SER A 65 -15.95 6.95 5.24
N ILE A 66 -15.45 6.15 4.29
CA ILE A 66 -16.04 4.85 3.91
C ILE A 66 -15.25 3.73 4.60
N PRO A 67 -15.78 3.09 5.66
CA PRO A 67 -15.05 2.08 6.44
C PRO A 67 -14.58 0.89 5.60
N LEU A 68 -15.40 0.46 4.62
CA LEU A 68 -15.07 -0.64 3.72
C LEU A 68 -13.76 -0.38 2.96
N LEU A 69 -13.57 0.82 2.42
CA LEU A 69 -12.34 1.18 1.71
C LEU A 69 -11.13 1.22 2.65
N ILE A 70 -11.31 1.69 3.88
CA ILE A 70 -10.25 1.67 4.89
C ILE A 70 -9.80 0.22 5.17
N HIS A 71 -10.75 -0.70 5.36
CA HIS A 71 -10.43 -2.11 5.60
C HIS A 71 -9.76 -2.78 4.40
N ILE A 72 -10.22 -2.51 3.17
CA ILE A 72 -9.60 -3.02 1.95
C ILE A 72 -8.15 -2.51 1.84
N GLY A 73 -7.94 -1.21 2.03
CA GLY A 73 -6.62 -0.59 1.95
C GLY A 73 -5.64 -1.21 2.94
N ILE A 74 -6.08 -1.41 4.18
CA ILE A 74 -5.26 -2.03 5.23
C ILE A 74 -5.00 -3.51 4.96
N GLY A 75 -6.00 -4.26 4.49
CA GLY A 75 -5.81 -5.65 4.10
C GLY A 75 -4.77 -5.81 2.99
N MET A 76 -4.81 -4.93 1.99
CA MET A 76 -3.81 -4.90 0.90
C MET A 76 -2.41 -4.53 1.43
N MET A 77 -2.29 -3.53 2.30
CA MET A 77 -0.99 -3.18 2.88
C MET A 77 -0.43 -4.31 3.77
N ALA A 78 -1.27 -4.95 4.58
CA ALA A 78 -0.87 -6.05 5.44
C ALA A 78 -0.39 -7.26 4.62
N THR A 79 -1.12 -7.64 3.57
CA THR A 79 -0.73 -8.74 2.68
C THR A 79 0.60 -8.46 1.98
N SER A 80 0.83 -7.22 1.53
CA SER A 80 2.14 -6.80 0.99
C SER A 80 3.27 -6.98 1.99
N TRP A 81 3.11 -6.48 3.22
CA TRP A 81 4.18 -6.53 4.21
C TRP A 81 4.48 -7.95 4.69
N ILE A 82 3.45 -8.79 4.86
CA ILE A 82 3.62 -10.21 5.16
C ILE A 82 4.40 -10.90 4.03
N THR A 83 4.02 -10.64 2.78
CA THR A 83 4.68 -11.23 1.61
C THR A 83 6.14 -10.78 1.52
N ALA A 84 6.40 -9.48 1.72
CA ALA A 84 7.75 -8.91 1.76
C ALA A 84 8.60 -9.51 2.90
N ALA A 85 8.02 -9.71 4.08
CA ALA A 85 8.70 -10.35 5.20
C ALA A 85 9.06 -11.80 4.88
N ILE A 86 8.15 -12.57 4.27
CA ILE A 86 8.41 -13.96 3.86
C ILE A 86 9.55 -14.03 2.84
N MET A 87 9.57 -13.13 1.85
CA MET A 87 10.68 -13.07 0.88
C MET A 87 12.00 -12.71 1.56
N MET A 88 11.99 -11.70 2.44
CA MET A 88 13.17 -11.24 3.16
C MET A 88 13.71 -12.29 4.13
N TRP A 89 12.88 -13.21 4.61
CA TRP A 89 13.30 -14.25 5.56
C TRP A 89 14.45 -15.10 5.03
N LYS A 90 14.43 -15.43 3.73
CA LYS A 90 15.48 -16.21 3.06
C LYS A 90 16.80 -15.45 2.93
N VAL A 91 16.76 -14.11 2.98
CA VAL A 91 17.94 -13.25 2.83
C VAL A 91 18.48 -12.84 4.21
N SER A 92 17.60 -12.43 5.12
CA SER A 92 17.96 -11.98 6.45
C SER A 92 16.78 -12.11 7.42
N GLN A 93 16.87 -13.06 8.33
CA GLN A 93 15.87 -13.29 9.38
C GLN A 93 15.66 -12.03 10.25
N LYS A 94 16.73 -11.33 10.64
CA LYS A 94 16.63 -10.10 11.45
C LYS A 94 15.82 -9.00 10.75
N ARG A 95 16.05 -8.78 9.44
CA ARG A 95 15.30 -7.78 8.65
C ARG A 95 13.85 -8.19 8.44
N SER A 96 13.61 -9.48 8.20
CA SER A 96 12.26 -10.02 8.06
C SER A 96 11.43 -9.87 9.33
N VAL A 97 11.99 -10.20 10.51
CA VAL A 97 11.32 -10.02 11.81
C VAL A 97 10.99 -8.55 12.07
N LEU A 98 11.88 -7.64 11.66
CA LEU A 98 11.67 -6.20 11.82
C LEU A 98 10.52 -5.70 10.94
N LEU A 99 10.48 -6.08 9.65
CA LEU A 99 9.38 -5.77 8.74
C LEU A 99 8.04 -6.35 9.22
N ASN A 100 8.03 -7.57 9.73
CA ASN A 100 6.83 -8.19 10.29
C ASN A 100 6.31 -7.45 11.53
N ASN A 101 7.20 -7.02 12.43
CA ASN A 101 6.79 -6.25 13.62
C ASN A 101 6.19 -4.90 13.24
N PHE A 102 6.71 -4.23 12.20
CA PHE A 102 6.07 -3.02 11.67
C PHE A 102 4.68 -3.30 11.12
N ALA A 103 4.51 -4.42 10.42
CA ALA A 103 3.22 -4.81 9.87
C ALA A 103 2.16 -5.08 10.94
N TYR A 104 2.51 -5.91 11.93
CA TYR A 104 1.62 -6.23 13.04
C TYR A 104 1.40 -5.02 13.96
N GLY A 105 2.40 -4.16 14.16
CA GLY A 105 2.27 -2.94 14.96
C GLY A 105 1.26 -1.96 14.36
N TYR A 106 1.36 -1.72 13.05
CA TYR A 106 0.41 -0.84 12.35
C TYR A 106 -1.01 -1.43 12.34
N PHE A 107 -1.14 -2.72 12.06
CA PHE A 107 -2.43 -3.41 12.06
C PHE A 107 -3.06 -3.45 13.46
N GLY A 108 -2.26 -3.69 14.50
CA GLY A 108 -2.68 -3.68 15.90
C GLY A 108 -3.15 -2.30 16.37
N LEU A 109 -2.44 -1.23 16.00
CA LEU A 109 -2.87 0.15 16.27
C LEU A 109 -4.20 0.48 15.58
N PHE A 110 -4.39 0.00 14.35
CA PHE A 110 -5.64 0.19 13.62
C PHE A 110 -6.83 -0.51 14.29
N LEU A 111 -6.66 -1.76 14.70
CA LEU A 111 -7.70 -2.50 15.43
C LEU A 111 -8.01 -1.85 16.79
N TYR A 112 -6.98 -1.43 17.52
CA TYR A 112 -7.13 -0.75 18.81
C TYR A 112 -7.90 0.57 18.66
N SER A 113 -7.57 1.39 17.65
CA SER A 113 -8.25 2.66 17.38
C SER A 113 -9.74 2.46 17.10
N ASN A 114 -10.10 1.46 16.29
CA ASN A 114 -11.52 1.20 15.97
C ASN A 114 -12.30 0.59 17.12
N SER A 115 -11.66 -0.23 17.96
CA SER A 115 -12.27 -0.77 19.19
C SER A 115 -12.65 0.34 20.17
N LYS A 116 -11.82 1.38 20.28
CA LYS A 116 -12.05 2.51 21.20
C LYS A 116 -13.17 3.46 20.76
N GLU A 117 -13.43 3.54 19.46
CA GLU A 117 -14.46 4.40 18.87
C GLU A 117 -15.86 3.73 18.79
N GLY A 118 -16.03 2.51 19.31
CA GLY A 118 -17.32 1.81 19.30
C GLY A 118 -17.82 1.44 17.90
N ARG A 119 -16.96 1.51 16.88
CA ARG A 119 -17.28 1.07 15.52
C ARG A 119 -17.12 -0.45 15.46
N ASN A 120 -18.24 -1.17 15.30
CA ASN A 120 -18.23 -2.63 15.18
C ASN A 120 -17.37 -3.04 13.98
N VAL A 121 -16.29 -3.76 14.27
CA VAL A 121 -15.41 -4.39 13.29
C VAL A 121 -15.95 -5.79 13.04
N ILE A 122 -17.04 -5.89 12.27
CA ILE A 122 -17.51 -7.15 11.68
C ILE A 122 -17.89 -6.87 10.22
#